data_AF-A0A9D7M0B8-F1
#
_entry.id   AF-A0A9D7M0B8-F1
#
_cell.length_a   1.000
_cell.length_b   1.000
_cell.length_c   1.000
_cell.angle_alpha   90.00
_cell.angle_beta   90.00
_cell.angle_gamma   90.00
#
_symmetry.space_group_name_H-M   'P 1'
#
loop_
_entity.id
_entity.type
_entity.pdbx_description
1 polymer ?
#
loop_
_entity_poly.entity_id
_entity_poly.type
_entity_poly.pdbx_seq_one_letter_code
_entity_poly.pdbx_strand_id
1 'polypeptide(L)'
;MPGRAALADTFDPGLRRKGVVPALLILSGLMFGLLAVVSPSLAELAELGVTGGAILPWVLASWLWMAIEAGLCEEYLFRAGLQSSLAAWLRSPLAAILIASVIFALMHWPGLYVRGGPGTDGWSTDPLEVAAFCIASLSPIAVLFGVLWARTRSLLLLIVVHGAVDALPNAAEMFRAFT
;
A
#
# COMPACT_ATOMS: atom_id res chain seq x y z
N MET A 1 0.55 -31.44 4.81
CA MET A 1 0.40 -30.28 5.71
C MET A 1 1.17 -29.13 5.10
N PRO A 2 0.57 -27.95 4.84
CA PRO A 2 1.35 -26.78 4.48
C PRO A 2 2.27 -26.47 5.66
N GLY A 3 3.57 -26.41 5.42
CA GLY A 3 4.57 -26.13 6.46
C GLY A 3 4.19 -24.84 7.19
N ARG A 4 4.27 -24.86 8.53
CA ARG A 4 4.15 -23.64 9.34
C ARG A 4 5.17 -22.65 8.80
N ALA A 5 4.72 -21.56 8.19
CA ALA A 5 5.61 -20.51 7.74
C ALA A 5 6.41 -20.01 8.95
N ALA A 6 7.73 -20.16 8.90
CA ALA A 6 8.61 -19.71 9.95
C ALA A 6 8.84 -18.21 9.81
N LEU A 7 9.09 -17.49 10.91
CA LEU A 7 9.53 -16.08 10.87
C LEU A 7 10.83 -15.90 10.05
N ALA A 8 11.63 -16.95 9.89
CA ALA A 8 12.79 -16.94 9.01
C ALA A 8 12.41 -16.73 7.53
N ASP A 9 11.25 -17.24 7.09
CA ASP A 9 10.79 -17.15 5.70
C ASP A 9 10.41 -15.70 5.31
N THR A 10 10.21 -14.82 6.29
CA THR A 10 9.89 -13.41 6.07
C THR A 10 11.06 -12.57 5.55
N PHE A 11 12.29 -13.05 5.75
CA PHE A 11 13.51 -12.37 5.29
C PHE A 11 14.00 -12.85 3.92
N ASP A 12 13.33 -13.83 3.31
CA ASP A 12 13.59 -14.20 1.92
C ASP A 12 12.96 -13.13 0.99
N PRO A 13 13.78 -12.35 0.26
CA PRO A 13 13.26 -11.34 -0.64
C PRO A 13 12.45 -11.94 -1.80
N GLY A 14 12.58 -13.24 -2.08
CA GLY A 14 11.79 -13.96 -3.08
C GLY A 14 12.12 -13.60 -4.53
N LEU A 15 13.13 -12.74 -4.79
CA LEU A 15 13.49 -12.24 -6.12
C LEU A 15 13.87 -13.34 -7.11
N ARG A 16 14.36 -14.48 -6.62
CA ARG A 16 14.72 -15.65 -7.44
C ARG A 16 13.50 -16.51 -7.83
N ARG A 17 12.33 -16.26 -7.24
CA ARG A 17 11.10 -17.03 -7.51
C ARG A 17 10.51 -16.57 -8.84
N LYS A 18 10.11 -17.53 -9.67
CA LYS A 18 9.53 -17.26 -11.00
C LYS A 18 8.31 -16.35 -10.87
N GLY A 19 8.32 -15.24 -11.62
CA GLY A 19 7.21 -14.29 -11.70
C GLY A 19 7.24 -13.17 -10.67
N VAL A 20 8.11 -13.19 -9.65
CA VAL A 20 8.19 -12.09 -8.65
C VAL A 20 8.66 -10.79 -9.28
N VAL A 21 9.76 -10.81 -10.04
CA VAL A 21 10.27 -9.60 -10.71
C VAL A 21 9.29 -9.06 -11.76
N PRO A 22 8.71 -9.88 -12.66
CA PRO A 22 7.64 -9.40 -13.54
C PRO A 22 6.45 -8.79 -12.79
N ALA A 23 5.98 -9.43 -11.71
CA ALA A 23 4.89 -8.91 -10.91
C ALA A 23 5.24 -7.55 -10.29
N LEU A 24 6.45 -7.39 -9.75
CA LEU A 24 6.94 -6.12 -9.22
C LEU A 24 6.88 -5.03 -10.28
N LEU A 25 7.51 -5.25 -11.43
CA LEU A 25 7.59 -4.24 -12.49
C LEU A 25 6.21 -3.87 -13.05
N ILE A 26 5.39 -4.87 -13.34
CA ILE A 26 4.05 -4.66 -13.91
C ILE A 26 3.15 -3.95 -12.90
N LEU A 27 3.09 -4.43 -11.65
CA LEU A 27 2.17 -3.85 -10.67
C LEU A 27 2.61 -2.45 -10.25
N SER A 28 3.89 -2.21 -9.98
CA SER A 28 4.37 -0.85 -9.71
C SER A 28 4.10 0.09 -10.88
N GLY A 29 4.39 -0.35 -12.12
CA GLY A 29 4.10 0.44 -13.31
C GLY A 29 2.60 0.75 -13.49
N LEU A 30 1.73 -0.23 -13.24
CA LEU A 30 0.28 -0.05 -13.27
C LEU A 30 -0.20 0.91 -12.17
N MET A 31 0.35 0.84 -10.96
CA MET A 31 -0.01 1.76 -9.87
C MET A 31 0.40 3.19 -10.20
N PHE A 32 1.63 3.42 -10.67
CA PHE A 32 2.04 4.74 -11.12
C PHE A 32 1.18 5.26 -12.27
N GLY A 33 0.89 4.41 -13.27
CA GLY A 33 0.05 4.78 -14.40
C GLY A 33 -1.39 5.13 -14.00
N LEU A 34 -1.98 4.35 -13.08
CA LEU A 34 -3.30 4.62 -12.53
C LEU A 34 -3.32 5.94 -11.77
N LEU A 35 -2.39 6.14 -10.83
CA LEU A 35 -2.32 7.34 -9.99
C LEU A 35 -2.05 8.61 -10.79
N ALA A 36 -1.29 8.52 -11.88
CA ALA A 36 -1.09 9.63 -12.79
C ALA A 36 -2.39 10.11 -13.46
N VAL A 37 -3.43 9.29 -13.49
CA VAL A 37 -4.74 9.60 -14.10
C VAL A 37 -5.80 9.92 -13.07
N VAL A 38 -5.86 9.15 -11.98
CA VAL A 38 -6.98 9.23 -11.02
C VAL A 38 -6.69 10.09 -9.79
N SER A 39 -5.43 10.42 -9.53
CA SER A 39 -5.05 11.25 -8.38
C SER A 39 -4.75 12.70 -8.78
N PRO A 40 -4.99 13.68 -7.90
CA PRO A 40 -4.64 15.09 -8.14
C PRO A 40 -3.12 15.36 -8.05
N SER A 41 -2.33 14.38 -7.61
CA SER A 41 -0.91 14.52 -7.24
C SER A 41 -0.02 15.22 -8.28
N LEU A 42 -0.22 14.97 -9.59
CA LEU A 42 0.55 15.62 -10.64
C LEU A 42 0.19 17.11 -10.79
N ALA A 43 -1.08 17.46 -10.58
CA ALA A 43 -1.53 18.84 -10.58
C ALA A 43 -0.96 19.58 -9.36
N GLU A 44 -0.97 18.95 -8.18
CA GLU A 44 -0.37 19.51 -6.97
C GLU A 44 1.13 19.80 -7.12
N LEU A 45 1.88 18.89 -7.75
CA LEU A 45 3.29 19.13 -8.09
C LEU A 45 3.47 20.29 -9.07
N ALA A 46 2.60 20.39 -10.07
CA ALA A 46 2.64 21.49 -11.04
C ALA A 46 2.36 22.85 -10.39
N GLU A 47 1.44 22.91 -9.42
CA GLU A 47 1.16 24.12 -8.62
C GLU A 47 2.36 24.54 -7.77
N LEU A 48 3.20 23.59 -7.36
CA LEU A 48 4.48 23.85 -6.69
C LEU A 48 5.62 24.23 -7.65
N GLY A 49 5.33 24.35 -8.96
CA GLY A 49 6.32 24.65 -9.99
C GLY A 49 7.18 23.45 -10.41
N VAL A 50 6.90 22.25 -9.87
CA VAL A 50 7.61 21.00 -10.22
C VAL A 50 6.97 20.40 -11.47
N THR A 51 7.61 20.61 -12.62
CA THR A 51 7.06 20.20 -13.92
C THR A 51 8.06 19.42 -14.77
N GLY A 52 7.55 18.69 -15.77
CA GLY A 52 8.38 17.94 -16.72
C GLY A 52 9.33 16.94 -16.03
N GLY A 53 10.60 16.98 -16.42
CA GLY A 53 11.63 16.07 -15.87
C GLY A 53 11.92 16.27 -14.38
N ALA A 54 11.58 17.43 -13.80
CA ALA A 54 11.81 17.70 -12.38
C ALA A 54 10.92 16.85 -11.46
N ILE A 55 9.81 16.30 -11.97
CA ILE A 55 8.90 15.42 -11.20
C ILE A 55 9.61 14.12 -10.81
N LEU A 56 10.42 13.55 -11.71
CA LEU A 56 11.00 12.22 -11.53
C LEU A 56 11.81 12.04 -10.24
N PRO A 57 12.80 12.89 -9.90
CA PRO A 57 13.57 12.72 -8.66
C PRO A 57 12.69 12.76 -7.41
N TRP A 58 11.65 13.60 -7.37
CA TRP A 58 10.75 13.70 -6.22
C TRP A 58 9.84 12.49 -6.07
N VAL A 59 9.32 11.96 -7.18
CA VAL A 59 8.55 10.71 -7.17
C VAL A 59 9.43 9.53 -6.77
N LEU A 60 10.68 9.46 -7.22
CA LEU A 60 11.62 8.39 -6.82
C LEU A 60 12.01 8.48 -5.34
N ALA A 61 12.27 9.69 -4.84
CA ALA A 61 12.56 9.92 -3.43
C ALA A 61 11.35 9.53 -2.55
N SER A 62 10.15 9.98 -2.93
CA SER A 62 8.89 9.60 -2.28
C SER A 62 8.68 8.09 -2.32
N TRP A 63 8.90 7.43 -3.47
CA TRP A 63 8.74 5.98 -3.59
C TRP A 63 9.67 5.22 -2.65
N LEU A 64 10.94 5.59 -2.59
CA LEU A 64 11.89 4.95 -1.69
C LEU A 64 11.49 5.15 -0.23
N TRP A 65 11.09 6.38 0.12
CA TRP A 65 10.65 6.71 1.47
C TRP A 65 9.39 5.94 1.86
N MET A 66 8.34 5.99 1.06
CA MET A 66 7.07 5.31 1.32
C MET A 66 7.20 3.79 1.34
N ALA A 67 8.12 3.22 0.56
CA ALA A 67 8.43 1.79 0.67
C ALA A 67 9.03 1.45 2.05
N ILE A 68 9.90 2.29 2.60
CA ILE A 68 10.56 2.04 3.89
C ILE A 68 9.62 2.35 5.07
N GLU A 69 8.89 3.45 5.01
CA GLU A 69 8.03 3.89 6.11
C GLU A 69 6.73 3.08 6.14
N ALA A 70 5.84 3.32 5.18
CA ALA A 70 4.53 2.66 5.13
C ALA A 70 4.66 1.21 4.66
N GLY A 71 5.27 0.99 3.49
CA GLY A 71 5.34 -0.33 2.85
C GLY A 71 5.94 -1.43 3.73
N LEU A 72 7.09 -1.17 4.37
CA LEU A 72 7.71 -2.12 5.29
C LEU A 72 6.88 -2.34 6.55
N CYS A 73 6.48 -1.26 7.23
CA CYS A 73 5.80 -1.37 8.52
C CYS A 73 4.43 -2.05 8.37
N GLU A 74 3.66 -1.63 7.37
CA GLU A 74 2.32 -2.12 7.13
C GLU A 74 2.32 -3.52 6.55
N GLU A 75 3.10 -3.80 5.50
CA GLU A 75 3.06 -5.14 4.89
C GLU A 75 3.65 -6.20 5.84
N TYR A 76 4.63 -5.84 6.68
CA TYR A 76 5.08 -6.74 7.73
C TYR A 76 3.96 -7.03 8.74
N LEU A 77 3.32 -5.98 9.28
CA LEU A 77 2.27 -6.15 10.28
C LEU A 77 1.06 -6.91 9.73
N PHE A 78 0.53 -6.48 8.58
CA PHE A 78 -0.73 -6.98 8.06
C PHE A 78 -0.59 -8.29 7.27
N ARG A 79 0.50 -8.49 6.53
CA ARG A 79 0.69 -9.71 5.73
C ARG A 79 1.48 -10.75 6.48
N ALA A 80 2.70 -10.41 6.89
CA ALA A 80 3.55 -11.36 7.56
C ALA A 80 3.00 -11.75 8.93
N GLY A 81 2.54 -10.77 9.72
CA GLY A 81 1.88 -11.00 11.01
C GLY A 81 0.43 -11.43 10.86
N LEU A 82 -0.49 -10.48 10.74
CA LEU A 82 -1.94 -10.67 10.91
C LEU A 82 -2.51 -11.72 9.94
N GLN A 83 -2.32 -11.57 8.63
CA GLN A 83 -2.89 -12.48 7.65
C GLN A 83 -2.33 -13.90 7.79
N SER A 84 -1.03 -14.07 8.07
CA SER A 84 -0.45 -15.40 8.28
C SER A 84 -1.02 -16.06 9.54
N SER A 85 -1.18 -15.32 10.64
CA SER A 85 -1.80 -15.81 11.87
C SER A 85 -3.27 -16.16 11.67
N LEU A 86 -4.05 -15.31 11.00
CA LEU A 86 -5.44 -15.59 10.66
C LEU A 86 -5.57 -16.84 9.77
N ALA A 87 -4.67 -17.01 8.79
CA ALA A 87 -4.69 -18.19 7.92
C ALA A 87 -4.43 -19.48 8.71
N ALA A 88 -3.51 -19.44 9.69
CA ALA A 88 -3.23 -20.57 10.56
C ALA A 88 -4.40 -20.88 11.51
N TRP A 89 -5.02 -19.83 12.08
CA TRP A 89 -6.12 -19.96 13.04
C TRP A 89 -7.43 -20.43 12.37
N LEU A 90 -7.84 -19.76 11.29
CA LEU A 90 -9.06 -20.06 10.55
C LEU A 90 -8.93 -21.28 9.63
N ARG A 91 -7.70 -21.73 9.37
CA ARG A 91 -7.37 -22.77 8.38
C ARG A 91 -7.91 -22.45 6.98
N SER A 92 -8.02 -21.16 6.65
CA SER A 92 -8.56 -20.67 5.38
C SER A 92 -7.79 -19.43 4.90
N PRO A 93 -6.96 -19.56 3.84
CA PRO A 93 -6.25 -18.43 3.27
C PRO A 93 -7.20 -17.34 2.74
N LEU A 94 -8.33 -17.74 2.15
CA LEU A 94 -9.32 -16.80 1.62
C LEU A 94 -9.94 -15.97 2.74
N ALA A 95 -10.38 -16.62 3.83
CA ALA A 95 -10.96 -15.91 4.97
C ALA A 95 -9.92 -14.96 5.60
N ALA A 96 -8.67 -15.41 5.73
CA ALA A 96 -7.59 -14.58 6.26
C ALA A 96 -7.30 -13.34 5.40
N ILE A 97 -7.32 -13.49 4.06
CA ILE A 97 -7.18 -12.35 3.13
C ILE A 97 -8.31 -11.35 3.37
N LEU A 98 -9.56 -11.80 3.26
CA LEU A 98 -10.72 -10.90 3.34
C LEU A 98 -10.81 -10.18 4.70
N ILE A 99 -10.59 -10.89 5.80
CA ILE A 99 -10.62 -10.30 7.14
C ILE A 99 -9.46 -9.32 7.33
N ALA A 100 -8.24 -9.70 6.95
CA ALA A 100 -7.09 -8.80 7.08
C ALA A 100 -7.24 -7.54 6.21
N SER A 101 -7.85 -7.64 5.02
CA SER A 101 -8.12 -6.50 4.14
C SER A 101 -9.13 -5.52 4.74
N VAL A 102 -10.20 -6.01 5.37
CA VAL A 102 -11.17 -5.16 6.06
C VAL A 102 -10.55 -4.51 7.30
N ILE A 103 -9.77 -5.26 8.09
CA ILE A 103 -9.07 -4.70 9.26
C ILE A 103 -8.07 -3.62 8.82
N PHE A 104 -7.28 -3.89 7.78
CA PHE A 104 -6.35 -2.91 7.20
C PHE A 104 -7.06 -1.60 6.84
N ALA A 105 -8.17 -1.69 6.09
CA ALA A 105 -8.96 -0.53 5.71
C ALA A 105 -9.48 0.24 6.95
N LEU A 106 -10.03 -0.47 7.93
CA LEU A 106 -10.54 0.14 9.16
C LEU A 106 -9.45 0.74 10.06
N MET A 107 -8.19 0.33 9.94
CA MET A 107 -7.09 0.96 10.68
C MET A 107 -6.78 2.38 10.18
N HIS A 108 -7.24 2.75 8.99
CA HIS A 108 -7.12 4.11 8.45
C HIS A 108 -8.25 5.04 8.91
N TRP A 109 -9.39 4.46 9.33
CA TRP A 109 -10.58 5.21 9.72
C TRP A 109 -10.32 6.24 10.83
N PRO A 110 -9.63 5.93 11.95
CA PRO A 110 -9.38 6.92 13.01
C PRO A 110 -8.56 8.11 12.53
N GLY A 111 -7.54 7.85 11.68
CA GLY A 111 -6.71 8.91 11.12
C GLY A 111 -7.49 9.82 10.20
N LEU A 112 -8.27 9.23 9.28
CA LEU A 112 -9.08 9.99 8.32
C LEU A 112 -10.20 10.76 9.02
N TYR A 113 -10.85 10.19 10.03
CA TYR A 113 -11.93 10.86 10.77
C TYR A 113 -11.42 12.00 11.65
N VAL A 114 -10.31 11.81 12.38
CA VAL A 114 -9.81 12.80 13.35
C VAL A 114 -8.99 13.91 12.68
N ARG A 115 -8.30 13.61 11.57
CA ARG A 115 -7.41 14.58 10.90
C ARG A 115 -7.90 15.06 9.53
N GLY A 116 -8.89 14.39 8.93
CA GLY A 116 -9.45 14.81 7.65
C GLY A 116 -10.22 16.14 7.77
N GLY A 117 -10.32 16.85 6.65
CA GLY A 117 -11.08 18.09 6.55
C GLY A 117 -11.73 18.28 5.19
N PRO A 118 -12.47 19.39 4.99
CA PRO A 118 -12.98 19.76 3.67
C PRO A 118 -11.86 19.73 2.62
N GLY A 119 -12.05 18.94 1.56
CA GLY A 119 -11.04 18.73 0.51
C GLY A 119 -10.21 17.44 0.65
N THR A 120 -10.34 16.69 1.74
CA THR A 120 -9.81 15.33 1.85
C THR A 120 -10.81 14.31 1.30
N ASP A 121 -10.37 13.41 0.43
CA ASP A 121 -11.22 12.32 -0.07
C ASP A 121 -11.76 11.47 1.08
N GLY A 122 -13.06 11.20 1.06
CA GLY A 122 -13.73 10.42 2.08
C GLY A 122 -13.95 11.13 3.42
N TRP A 123 -13.72 12.45 3.48
CA TRP A 123 -14.09 13.25 4.65
C TRP A 123 -15.61 13.32 4.83
N SER A 124 -16.05 13.07 6.07
CA SER A 124 -17.43 13.27 6.52
C SER A 124 -17.44 13.56 8.01
N THR A 125 -18.47 14.27 8.47
CA THR A 125 -18.76 14.44 9.91
C THR A 125 -19.37 13.19 10.54
N ASP A 126 -19.93 12.28 9.74
CA ASP A 126 -20.44 10.99 10.20
C ASP A 126 -19.31 9.94 10.20
N PRO A 127 -18.93 9.39 11.36
CA PRO A 127 -17.88 8.37 11.44
C PRO A 127 -18.19 7.10 10.63
N LEU A 128 -19.47 6.75 10.42
CA LEU A 128 -19.85 5.57 9.64
C LEU A 128 -19.60 5.76 8.14
N GLU A 129 -19.82 6.96 7.61
CA GLU A 129 -19.52 7.28 6.22
C GLU A 129 -18.01 7.22 5.94
N VAL A 130 -17.18 7.72 6.87
CA VAL A 130 -15.72 7.62 6.75
C VAL A 130 -15.26 6.15 6.81
N ALA A 131 -15.84 5.35 7.70
CA ALA A 131 -15.52 3.91 7.77
C ALA A 131 -15.93 3.17 6.48
N ALA A 132 -17.12 3.47 5.95
CA ALA A 132 -17.59 2.90 4.69
C ALA A 132 -16.67 3.29 3.53
N PHE A 133 -16.23 4.56 3.47
CA PHE A 133 -15.26 5.02 2.49
C PHE A 133 -13.95 4.24 2.62
N CYS A 134 -13.34 4.15 3.81
CA CYS A 134 -12.10 3.40 4.01
C CYS A 134 -12.21 1.95 3.54
N ILE A 135 -13.29 1.25 3.88
CA ILE A 135 -13.52 -0.12 3.42
C ILE A 135 -13.62 -0.15 1.89
N ALA A 136 -14.43 0.70 1.28
CA ALA A 136 -14.67 0.69 -0.15
C ALA A 136 -13.41 1.04 -0.97
N SER A 137 -12.59 1.99 -0.50
CA SER A 137 -11.40 2.47 -1.22
C SER A 137 -10.15 1.63 -0.95
N LEU A 138 -9.93 1.17 0.29
CA LEU A 138 -8.67 0.53 0.70
C LEU A 138 -8.74 -1.00 0.70
N SER A 139 -9.91 -1.61 0.94
CA SER A 139 -10.00 -3.07 0.95
C SER A 139 -9.67 -3.73 -0.40
N PRO A 140 -10.01 -3.16 -1.59
CA PRO A 140 -9.68 -3.79 -2.86
C PRO A 140 -8.17 -3.96 -3.09
N ILE A 141 -7.38 -2.91 -2.82
CA ILE A 141 -5.92 -2.98 -2.94
C ILE A 141 -5.32 -3.89 -1.86
N ALA A 142 -5.87 -3.87 -0.64
CA ALA A 142 -5.45 -4.78 0.42
C ALA A 142 -5.75 -6.25 0.08
N VAL A 143 -6.81 -6.55 -0.68
CA VAL A 143 -7.09 -7.90 -1.19
C VAL A 143 -6.04 -8.30 -2.22
N LEU A 144 -5.67 -7.41 -3.15
CA LEU A 144 -4.58 -7.66 -4.10
C LEU A 144 -3.28 -8.03 -3.38
N PHE A 145 -2.88 -7.25 -2.38
CA PHE A 145 -1.67 -7.54 -1.59
C PHE A 145 -1.80 -8.82 -0.78
N GLY A 146 -2.98 -9.11 -0.23
CA GLY A 146 -3.24 -10.37 0.45
C GLY A 146 -3.10 -11.58 -0.47
N VAL A 147 -3.56 -11.48 -1.71
CA VAL A 147 -3.38 -12.52 -2.74
C VAL A 147 -1.90 -12.65 -3.12
N LEU A 148 -1.21 -11.54 -3.38
CA LEU A 148 0.22 -11.55 -3.70
C LEU A 148 1.04 -12.20 -2.59
N TRP A 149 0.75 -11.88 -1.32
CA TRP A 149 1.37 -12.53 -0.17
C TRP A 149 1.12 -14.04 -0.16
N ALA A 150 -0.13 -14.46 -0.31
CA ALA A 150 -0.50 -15.88 -0.30
C ALA A 150 0.14 -16.67 -1.45
N ARG A 151 0.39 -16.02 -2.60
CA ARG A 151 0.94 -16.66 -3.80
C ARG A 151 2.47 -16.62 -3.86
N THR A 152 3.08 -15.54 -3.41
CA THR A 152 4.50 -15.29 -3.62
C THR A 152 5.32 -15.42 -2.36
N ARG A 153 4.73 -15.16 -1.19
CA ARG A 153 5.43 -15.07 0.11
C ARG A 153 6.69 -14.20 0.06
N SER A 154 6.70 -13.16 -0.79
CA SER A 154 7.79 -12.20 -0.92
C SER A 154 7.35 -10.91 -0.24
N LEU A 155 7.94 -10.61 0.92
CA LEU A 155 7.63 -9.37 1.63
C LEU A 155 8.18 -8.17 0.85
N LEU A 156 9.40 -8.29 0.29
CA LEU A 156 10.02 -7.25 -0.53
C LEU A 156 9.14 -6.82 -1.71
N LEU A 157 8.50 -7.78 -2.40
CA LEU A 157 7.55 -7.48 -3.47
C LEU A 157 6.43 -6.55 -2.98
N LEU A 158 5.82 -6.89 -1.84
CA LEU A 158 4.71 -6.12 -1.29
C LEU A 158 5.17 -4.74 -0.84
N ILE A 159 6.31 -4.65 -0.17
CA ILE A 159 6.92 -3.39 0.27
C ILE A 159 7.10 -2.42 -0.90
N VAL A 160 7.72 -2.89 -1.99
CA VAL A 160 8.05 -2.04 -3.13
C VAL A 160 6.80 -1.65 -3.93
N VAL A 161 5.83 -2.57 -4.06
CA VAL A 161 4.57 -2.28 -4.73
C VAL A 161 3.69 -1.36 -3.88
N HIS A 162 3.64 -1.53 -2.56
CA HIS A 162 2.97 -0.63 -1.62
C HIS A 162 3.56 0.78 -1.75
N GLY A 163 4.89 0.92 -1.69
CA GLY A 163 5.51 2.21 -1.90
C GLY A 163 5.10 2.87 -3.22
N ALA A 164 4.82 2.10 -4.28
CA ALA A 164 4.37 2.67 -5.57
C ALA A 164 2.93 3.20 -5.52
N VAL A 165 2.07 2.65 -4.65
CA VAL A 165 0.72 3.17 -4.38
C VAL A 165 0.80 4.55 -3.71
N ASP A 166 1.77 4.73 -2.83
CA ASP A 166 1.88 5.95 -2.02
C ASP A 166 2.84 7.00 -2.59
N ALA A 167 3.72 6.59 -3.50
CA ALA A 167 4.79 7.43 -4.02
C ALA A 167 4.29 8.75 -4.62
N LEU A 168 3.29 8.67 -5.50
CA LEU A 168 2.81 9.84 -6.22
C LEU A 168 2.00 10.79 -5.31
N PRO A 169 1.04 10.30 -4.50
CA PRO A 169 0.34 11.14 -3.51
C PRO A 169 1.26 11.87 -2.53
N ASN A 170 2.39 11.26 -2.14
CA ASN A 170 3.31 11.86 -1.16
C ASN A 170 4.45 12.68 -1.79
N ALA A 171 4.54 12.76 -3.13
CA ALA A 171 5.63 13.45 -3.81
C ALA A 171 5.62 14.97 -3.56
N ALA A 172 4.44 15.59 -3.46
CA ALA A 172 4.32 17.03 -3.17
C ALA A 172 4.76 17.37 -1.75
N GLU A 173 4.41 16.54 -0.77
CA GLU A 173 4.90 16.69 0.60
C GLU A 173 6.41 16.47 0.69
N MET A 174 6.93 15.46 0.01
CA MET A 174 8.38 15.23 -0.11
C MET A 174 9.09 16.45 -0.69
N PHE A 175 8.55 17.10 -1.72
CA PHE A 175 9.13 18.35 -2.24
C PHE A 175 9.18 19.45 -1.16
N ARG A 176 8.03 19.75 -0.55
CA ARG A 176 7.90 20.81 0.47
C ARG A 176 8.80 20.58 1.69
N ALA A 177 9.05 19.33 2.06
CA ALA A 177 9.89 19.01 3.21
C ALA A 177 11.38 19.33 3.00
N PHE A 178 11.84 19.44 1.75
CA PHE A 178 13.26 19.56 1.41
C PHE A 178 13.60 20.83 0.60
N THR A 179 12.67 21.78 0.46
CA THR A 179 12.86 23.08 -0.21
C THR A 179 12.25 24.21 0.59
#